data_AF-A0A379MLS8-F1
#
_entry.id   AF-A0A379MLS8-F1
#
_cell.length_a   1.000
_cell.length_b   1.000
_cell.length_c   1.000
_cell.angle_alpha   90.00
_cell.angle_beta   90.00
_cell.angle_gamma   90.00
#
_symmetry.space_group_name_H-M   'P 1'
#
loop_
_entity.id
_entity.type
_entity.pdbx_description
1 polymer ?
#
loop_
_entity_poly.entity_id
_entity_poly.type
_entity_poly.pdbx_seq_one_letter_code
_entity_poly.pdbx_strand_id
1 'polypeptide(L)'
;MRSHRVHDDFSDRWSHAKEDFDRTLNHKRSKVTVTFVELDDTTPVHGPETEVIGQLACSDFLTLLNPRDREVVVVLRSGVTSLTDVGKILGYSSHSAVSKRLARIRDQAARFFDQN
;
A
#
# COMPACT_ATOMS: atom_id res chain seq x y z
N MET A 1 -4.71 -29.85 12.84
CA MET A 1 -3.33 -29.64 12.34
C MET A 1 -3.42 -29.05 10.95
N ARG A 2 -3.08 -27.78 10.74
CA ARG A 2 -2.84 -27.26 9.37
C ARG A 2 -1.36 -27.48 9.07
N SER A 3 -1.01 -28.60 8.42
CA SER A 3 0.32 -28.74 7.84
C SER A 3 0.42 -27.76 6.68
N HIS A 4 1.55 -27.06 6.59
CA HIS A 4 1.86 -26.19 5.47
C HIS A 4 2.09 -27.09 4.24
N ARG A 5 1.04 -27.28 3.41
CA ARG A 5 0.99 -28.22 2.27
C ARG A 5 2.20 -28.14 1.32
N VAL A 6 2.87 -26.98 1.27
CA VAL A 6 4.08 -26.75 0.48
C VAL A 6 5.27 -27.61 0.93
N HIS A 7 5.36 -28.01 2.21
CA HIS A 7 6.42 -28.92 2.65
C HIS A 7 6.18 -30.37 2.23
N ASP A 8 4.93 -30.75 1.93
CA ASP A 8 4.55 -32.12 1.56
C ASP A 8 4.87 -32.45 0.10
N ASP A 9 5.12 -31.44 -0.76
CA ASP A 9 5.51 -31.61 -2.17
C ASP A 9 6.99 -31.99 -2.37
N PHE A 10 7.81 -31.97 -1.31
CA PHE A 10 9.22 -32.34 -1.36
C PHE A 10 9.45 -33.79 -0.95
N SER A 11 10.37 -34.47 -1.62
CA SER A 11 10.80 -35.81 -1.21
C SER A 11 11.30 -35.82 0.25
N ASP A 12 11.09 -36.94 0.96
CA ASP A 12 11.57 -37.13 2.34
C ASP A 12 13.10 -37.12 2.48
N ARG A 13 13.82 -37.24 1.36
CA ARG A 13 15.28 -37.23 1.35
C ARG A 13 15.82 -35.83 1.65
N TRP A 14 16.88 -35.78 2.44
CA TRP A 14 17.59 -34.54 2.73
C TRP A 14 18.37 -34.06 1.49
N SER A 15 18.29 -32.76 1.19
CA SER A 15 19.06 -32.11 0.13
C SER A 15 19.37 -30.66 0.49
N HIS A 16 20.45 -30.12 -0.07
CA HIS A 16 20.82 -28.71 0.13
C HIS A 16 19.73 -27.74 -0.35
N ALA A 17 19.05 -28.06 -1.45
CA ALA A 17 17.93 -27.26 -1.95
C ALA A 17 16.76 -27.21 -0.95
N LYS A 18 16.47 -28.32 -0.27
CA LYS A 18 15.43 -28.40 0.76
C LYS A 18 15.82 -27.59 1.99
N GLU A 19 17.09 -27.67 2.42
CA GLU A 19 17.59 -26.88 3.56
C GLU A 19 17.54 -25.37 3.28
N ASP A 20 17.98 -24.94 2.10
CA ASP A 20 17.94 -23.52 1.73
C ASP A 20 16.51 -22.98 1.59
N PHE A 21 15.60 -23.81 1.08
CA PHE A 21 14.18 -23.46 1.00
C PHE A 21 13.55 -23.30 2.39
N ASP A 22 13.78 -24.27 3.29
CA ASP A 22 13.31 -24.22 4.67
C ASP A 22 13.89 -23.01 5.42
N ARG A 23 15.17 -22.70 5.20
CA ARG A 23 15.83 -21.51 5.74
C ARG A 23 15.19 -20.24 5.22
N THR A 24 14.83 -20.18 3.94
CA THR A 24 14.20 -19.01 3.32
C THR A 24 12.80 -18.77 3.88
N LEU A 25 11.97 -19.81 3.99
CA LEU A 25 10.60 -19.70 4.48
C LEU A 25 10.51 -19.46 5.99
N ASN A 26 11.33 -20.16 6.79
CA ASN A 26 11.26 -20.14 8.25
C ASN A 26 12.25 -19.18 8.91
N HIS A 27 12.90 -18.30 8.15
CA HIS A 27 13.84 -17.34 8.73
C HIS A 27 13.13 -16.39 9.71
N LYS A 28 13.71 -16.17 10.89
CA LYS A 28 13.14 -15.36 12.00
C LYS A 28 12.73 -13.93 11.61
N ARG A 29 13.27 -13.38 10.52
CA ARG A 29 12.91 -12.05 9.99
C ARG A 29 11.83 -12.07 8.90
N SER A 30 11.48 -13.23 8.35
CA SER A 30 10.35 -13.37 7.42
C SER A 30 9.04 -13.35 8.21
N LYS A 31 8.63 -12.17 8.64
CA LYS A 31 7.31 -11.97 9.27
C LYS A 31 6.30 -11.71 8.17
N VAL A 32 5.77 -12.77 7.56
CA VAL A 32 4.59 -12.66 6.70
C VAL A 32 3.38 -12.44 7.62
N THR A 33 3.02 -11.18 7.82
CA THR A 33 1.82 -10.80 8.58
C THR A 33 0.63 -10.79 7.62
N VAL A 34 -0.31 -11.70 7.83
CA VAL A 34 -1.61 -11.67 7.13
C VAL A 34 -2.57 -10.83 7.96
N THR A 35 -2.98 -9.68 7.43
CA THR A 35 -3.97 -8.81 8.06
C THR A 35 -5.30 -9.01 7.34
N PHE A 36 -6.30 -9.51 8.05
CA PHE A 36 -7.67 -9.55 7.55
C PHE A 36 -8.28 -8.16 7.75
N VAL A 37 -8.64 -7.51 6.65
CA VAL A 37 -9.39 -6.26 6.65
C VAL A 37 -10.81 -6.63 6.24
N GLU A 38 -11.75 -6.42 7.15
CA GLU A 38 -13.18 -6.49 6.84
C GLU A 38 -13.51 -5.31 5.92
N LEU A 39 -13.86 -5.60 4.68
CA LEU A 39 -14.40 -4.60 3.77
C LEU A 39 -15.90 -4.55 4.02
N ASP A 40 -16.42 -3.39 4.41
CA ASP A 40 -17.85 -3.18 4.48
C ASP A 40 -18.46 -3.48 3.10
N ASP A 41 -19.50 -4.33 3.06
CA ASP A 41 -20.15 -4.88 1.85
C ASP A 41 -20.79 -3.82 0.92
N THR A 42 -20.53 -2.53 1.16
CA THR A 42 -20.93 -1.43 0.30
C THR A 42 -19.80 -1.11 -0.68
N THR A 43 -19.47 -2.03 -1.59
CA THR A 43 -18.82 -1.57 -2.83
C THR A 43 -19.90 -0.79 -3.59
N PRO A 44 -19.80 0.55 -3.69
CA PRO A 44 -20.82 1.31 -4.40
C PRO A 44 -20.83 0.81 -5.84
N VAL A 45 -22.02 0.57 -6.39
CA VAL A 45 -22.18 0.34 -7.82
C VAL A 45 -21.70 1.62 -8.51
N HIS A 46 -20.47 1.61 -9.03
CA HIS A 46 -19.86 2.76 -9.67
C HIS A 46 -20.59 3.07 -10.98
N GLY A 47 -21.54 4.00 -10.92
CA GLY A 47 -22.11 4.62 -12.11
C GLY A 47 -21.15 5.69 -12.65
N PRO A 48 -21.30 6.10 -13.92
CA PRO A 48 -20.48 7.18 -14.50
C PRO A 48 -20.56 8.48 -13.69
N GLU A 49 -21.69 8.77 -13.05
CA GLU A 49 -21.86 9.91 -12.15
C GLU A 49 -20.96 9.81 -10.90
N THR A 50 -20.78 8.60 -10.34
CA THR A 50 -19.91 8.35 -9.19
C THR A 50 -18.44 8.62 -9.54
N GLU A 51 -18.02 8.32 -10.76
CA GLU A 51 -16.67 8.63 -11.23
C GLU A 51 -16.45 10.15 -11.35
N VAL A 52 -17.42 10.88 -11.90
CA VAL A 52 -17.36 12.35 -12.00
C VAL A 52 -17.30 13.00 -10.62
N ILE A 53 -18.13 12.57 -9.68
CA ILE A 53 -18.14 13.06 -8.30
C ILE A 53 -16.79 12.75 -7.62
N GLY A 54 -16.26 11.53 -7.80
CA GLY A 54 -14.96 11.15 -7.27
C GLY A 54 -13.80 11.98 -7.83
N GLN A 55 -13.83 12.29 -9.13
CA GLN A 55 -12.84 13.15 -9.78
C GLN A 55 -12.93 14.60 -9.28
N LEU A 56 -14.14 15.13 -9.08
CA LEU A 56 -14.35 16.48 -8.55
C LEU A 56 -13.85 16.59 -7.11
N ALA A 57 -14.26 15.65 -6.24
CA ALA A 57 -13.82 15.60 -4.84
C ALA A 57 -12.29 15.48 -4.72
N CYS A 58 -11.66 14.67 -5.57
CA CYS A 58 -10.20 14.59 -5.65
C CYS A 58 -9.58 15.90 -6.13
N SER A 59 -10.15 16.56 -7.13
CA SER A 59 -9.67 17.85 -7.64
C SER A 59 -9.70 18.91 -6.54
N ASP A 60 -10.82 19.03 -5.84
CA ASP A 60 -11.01 20.00 -4.75
C ASP A 60 -10.01 19.73 -3.62
N PHE A 61 -9.87 18.47 -3.19
CA PHE A 61 -8.87 18.10 -2.19
C PHE A 61 -7.44 18.44 -2.64
N LEU A 62 -7.07 18.18 -3.90
CA LEU A 62 -5.76 18.54 -4.44
C LEU A 62 -5.51 20.05 -4.42
N THR A 63 -6.53 20.91 -4.49
CA THR A 63 -6.36 22.37 -4.37
C THR A 63 -6.03 22.85 -2.96
N LEU A 64 -6.44 22.09 -1.95
CA LEU A 64 -6.16 22.36 -0.54
C LEU A 64 -4.73 21.95 -0.12
N LEU A 65 -4.13 21.00 -0.84
CA LEU A 65 -2.78 20.54 -0.56
C LEU A 65 -1.73 21.58 -0.98
N ASN A 66 -0.65 21.68 -0.18
CA ASN A 66 0.53 22.43 -0.60
C ASN A 66 1.19 21.78 -1.83
N PRO A 67 2.00 22.52 -2.61
CA PRO A 67 2.55 22.03 -3.88
C PRO A 67 3.31 20.70 -3.76
N ARG A 68 4.07 20.54 -2.68
CA ARG A 68 4.90 19.35 -2.44
C ARG A 68 4.09 18.13 -2.02
N ASP A 69 2.96 18.32 -1.35
CA ASP A 69 2.05 17.22 -0.99
C ASP A 69 1.20 16.82 -2.20
N ARG A 70 0.77 17.79 -3.01
CA ARG A 70 0.12 17.56 -4.29
C ARG A 70 1.00 16.70 -5.21
N GLU A 71 2.29 17.02 -5.33
CA GLU A 71 3.26 16.21 -6.09
C GLU A 71 3.26 14.74 -5.66
N VAL A 72 3.23 14.47 -4.35
CA VAL A 72 3.18 13.10 -3.80
C VAL A 72 1.89 12.39 -4.24
N VAL A 73 0.73 13.04 -4.12
CA VAL A 73 -0.56 12.43 -4.51
C VAL A 73 -0.62 12.17 -6.02
N VAL A 74 -0.09 13.06 -6.85
CA VAL A 74 -0.04 12.88 -8.31
C VAL A 74 0.81 11.65 -8.68
N VAL A 75 1.96 11.47 -8.04
CA VAL A 75 2.82 10.29 -8.27
C VAL A 75 2.15 9.01 -7.79
N LEU A 76 1.42 9.04 -6.67
CA LEU A 76 0.66 7.87 -6.23
C LEU A 76 -0.46 7.51 -7.21
N ARG A 77 -1.15 8.52 -7.77
CA ARG A 77 -2.24 8.34 -8.74
C ARG A 77 -1.75 7.74 -10.06
N SER A 78 -0.48 7.90 -10.43
CA SER A 78 0.09 7.22 -11.60
C SER A 78 0.42 5.74 -11.37
N GLY A 79 0.17 5.21 -10.16
CA GLY A 79 0.33 3.80 -9.82
C GLY A 79 1.62 3.45 -9.08
N VAL A 80 2.48 4.44 -8.78
CA VAL A 80 3.70 4.21 -7.99
C VAL A 80 3.34 4.11 -6.51
N THR A 81 3.42 2.92 -5.91
CA THR A 81 3.01 2.69 -4.50
C THR A 81 4.18 2.58 -3.53
N SER A 82 5.40 2.35 -4.03
CA SER A 82 6.61 2.21 -3.23
C SER A 82 7.11 3.57 -2.75
N LEU A 83 7.19 3.78 -1.42
CA LEU A 83 7.68 5.02 -0.81
C LEU A 83 9.09 5.41 -1.29
N THR A 84 9.93 4.42 -1.53
CA THR A 84 11.29 4.61 -2.02
C THR A 84 11.28 5.15 -3.45
N ASP A 85 10.39 4.64 -4.30
CA ASP A 85 10.32 5.03 -5.70
C ASP A 85 9.65 6.40 -5.85
N VAL A 86 8.61 6.69 -5.06
CA VAL A 86 8.05 8.04 -4.92
C VAL A 86 9.15 9.02 -4.48
N GLY A 87 9.98 8.62 -3.51
CA GLY A 87 11.11 9.41 -3.04
C GLY A 87 12.12 9.72 -4.14
N LYS A 88 12.51 8.72 -4.93
CA LYS A 88 13.43 8.89 -6.07
C LYS A 88 12.85 9.81 -7.14
N ILE A 89 11.58 9.62 -7.51
CA ILE A 89 10.90 10.41 -8.55
C ILE A 89 10.85 11.89 -8.16
N LEU A 90 10.55 12.17 -6.89
CA LEU A 90 10.38 13.54 -6.39
C LEU A 90 11.67 14.16 -5.83
N GLY A 91 12.80 13.44 -5.89
CA GLY A 91 14.10 13.92 -5.41
C GLY A 91 14.21 14.03 -3.89
N TYR A 92 13.45 13.25 -3.13
CA TYR A 92 13.60 13.16 -1.68
C TYR A 92 14.83 12.32 -1.30
N SER A 93 15.56 12.80 -0.30
CA SER A 93 16.75 12.12 0.24
C SER A 93 16.43 10.83 1.00
N SER A 94 15.19 10.63 1.47
CA SER A 94 14.78 9.41 2.17
C SER A 94 13.29 9.12 2.02
N HIS A 95 12.93 7.83 2.12
CA HIS A 95 11.52 7.39 2.15
C HIS A 95 10.77 7.96 3.36
N SER A 96 11.47 8.26 4.46
CA SER A 96 10.90 8.86 5.67
C SER A 96 10.29 10.24 5.41
N ALA A 97 10.85 11.03 4.48
CA ALA A 97 10.29 12.32 4.09
C ALA A 97 8.93 12.15 3.40
N VAL A 98 8.82 11.16 2.50
CA VAL A 98 7.57 10.81 1.81
C VAL A 98 6.54 10.29 2.82
N SER A 99 6.95 9.40 3.74
CA SER A 99 6.07 8.85 4.78
C SER A 99 5.46 9.93 5.67
N LYS A 100 6.26 10.93 6.09
CA LYS A 100 5.76 12.04 6.92
C LYS A 100 4.75 12.90 6.18
N ARG A 101 4.99 13.17 4.89
CA ARG A 101 4.02 13.89 4.05
C ARG A 101 2.74 13.10 3.88
N LEU A 102 2.83 11.79 3.65
CA LEU A 102 1.65 10.93 3.53
C LEU A 102 0.80 10.93 4.81
N ALA A 103 1.43 10.89 5.98
CA ALA A 103 0.71 11.02 7.25
C ALA A 103 -0.07 12.35 7.31
N ARG A 104 0.60 13.47 7.00
CA ARG A 104 -0.07 14.78 6.95
C ARG A 104 -1.20 14.84 5.94
N ILE A 105 -1.00 14.31 4.73
CA ILE A 105 -2.03 14.27 3.67
C ILE A 105 -3.23 13.47 4.15
N ARG A 106 -3.01 12.32 4.81
CA ARG A 106 -4.09 11.50 5.38
C ARG A 106 -4.87 12.25 6.45
N ASP A 107 -4.18 12.94 7.36
CA ASP A 107 -4.84 13.75 8.38
C ASP A 107 -5.67 14.89 7.77
N GLN A 108 -5.17 15.53 6.70
CA GLN A 108 -5.91 16.56 5.97
C GLN A 108 -7.12 15.97 5.23
N ALA A 109 -6.96 14.79 4.61
CA ALA A 109 -8.04 14.10 3.92
C ALA A 109 -9.16 13.73 4.89
N ALA A 110 -8.83 13.13 6.04
CA ALA A 110 -9.81 12.79 7.07
C ALA A 110 -10.61 14.04 7.49
N ARG A 111 -9.93 15.14 7.80
CA ARG A 111 -10.61 16.40 8.17
C ARG A 111 -11.49 16.97 7.06
N PHE A 112 -11.08 16.86 5.80
CA PHE A 112 -11.81 17.44 4.67
C PHE A 112 -13.03 16.60 4.29
N PHE A 113 -12.91 15.27 4.34
CA PHE A 113 -13.99 14.35 3.97
C PHE A 113 -14.90 13.98 5.13
N ASP A 114 -14.47 14.11 6.39
CA ASP A 114 -15.35 13.94 7.55
C ASP A 114 -16.21 15.19 7.84
N GLN A 115 -15.90 16.33 7.22
CA GLN A 115 -16.64 17.60 7.38
C GLN A 115 -17.70 17.84 6.29
N ASN A 116 -17.72 17.05 5.23
CA ASN A 116 -18.66 17.14 4.10
C ASN A 116 -19.53 15.87 4.02
#